data_AF-A0A6P7IKH1-F1
#
_entry.id   AF-A0A6P7IKH1-F1
#
_cell.length_a   1.000
_cell.length_b   1.000
_cell.length_c   1.000
_cell.angle_alpha   90.00
_cell.angle_beta   90.00
_cell.angle_gamma   90.00
#
_symmetry.space_group_name_H-M   'P 1'
#
loop_
_entity.id
_entity.type
_entity.pdbx_description
1 polymer ?
#
loop_
_entity_poly.entity_id
_entity_poly.type
_entity_poly.pdbx_seq_one_letter_code
_entity_poly.pdbx_strand_id
1 'polypeptide(L)'
;MVKKESFSVYGEYCSNHEKALRLLMELNKIPNIRTFLLHCMLLGGKKSTDIPLEGYLLTPIQRICKYPLLLKELLKRTPKKHADYPAVEEALQAMKAVCSNINETKRQMEKLEALEQLQSHIEGWEVRTSG
;
A
#
# COMPACT_ATOMS: atom_id res chain seq x y z
N MET A 1 21.39 6.57 -7.99
CA MET A 1 20.06 7.21 -7.95
C MET A 1 18.99 6.17 -7.67
N VAL A 2 18.34 6.25 -6.50
CA VAL A 2 17.12 5.49 -6.23
C VAL A 2 16.04 6.02 -7.18
N LYS A 3 15.64 5.24 -8.18
CA LYS A 3 14.59 5.68 -9.12
C LYS A 3 13.26 5.75 -8.37
N LYS A 4 12.87 6.96 -7.97
CA LYS A 4 11.60 7.30 -7.32
C LYS A 4 10.38 6.70 -8.05
N GLU A 5 10.50 6.53 -9.36
CA GLU A 5 9.52 5.88 -10.25
C GLU A 5 9.24 4.41 -9.90
N SER A 6 10.22 3.64 -9.41
CA SER A 6 10.02 2.22 -9.12
C SER A 6 9.13 1.97 -7.90
N PHE A 7 8.97 2.97 -7.02
CA PHE A 7 8.11 2.87 -5.84
C PHE A 7 6.71 3.47 -6.04
N SER A 8 6.43 4.09 -7.19
CA SER A 8 5.10 4.67 -7.47
C SER A 8 4.01 3.60 -7.50
N VAL A 9 4.36 2.36 -7.87
CA VAL A 9 3.46 1.18 -7.87
C VAL A 9 2.81 0.90 -6.51
N TYR A 10 3.45 1.34 -5.41
CA TYR A 10 2.86 1.22 -4.08
C TYR A 10 1.65 2.15 -3.89
N GLY A 11 1.55 3.25 -4.64
CA GLY A 11 0.41 4.15 -4.57
C GLY A 11 -0.90 3.44 -4.90
N GLU A 12 -0.92 2.72 -6.02
CA GLU A 12 -2.08 1.92 -6.45
C GLU A 12 -2.38 0.79 -5.45
N TYR A 13 -1.35 0.02 -5.06
CA TYR A 13 -1.51 -1.08 -4.12
C TYR A 13 -2.08 -0.61 -2.77
N CYS A 14 -1.52 0.46 -2.18
CA CYS A 14 -1.98 0.97 -0.89
C CYS A 14 -3.39 1.56 -0.95
N SER A 15 -3.75 2.19 -2.07
CA SER A 15 -5.08 2.77 -2.25
C SER A 15 -6.15 1.69 -2.41
N ASN A 16 -5.84 0.58 -3.10
CA ASN A 16 -6.77 -0.52 -3.27
C ASN A 16 -6.83 -1.52 -2.10
N HIS A 17 -5.87 -1.48 -1.18
CA HIS A 17 -5.74 -2.48 -0.12
C HIS A 17 -7.00 -2.60 0.76
N GLU A 18 -7.64 -1.49 1.10
CA GLU A 18 -8.84 -1.51 1.93
C GLU A 18 -10.02 -2.20 1.24
N LYS A 19 -10.22 -1.93 -0.05
CA LYS A 19 -11.20 -2.62 -0.89
C LYS A 19 -10.88 -4.12 -1.00
N ALA A 20 -9.61 -4.46 -1.19
CA ALA A 20 -9.16 -5.85 -1.27
C ALA A 20 -9.44 -6.62 0.04
N LEU A 21 -9.20 -6.01 1.21
CA LEU A 21 -9.50 -6.64 2.50
C LEU A 21 -11.01 -6.82 2.71
N ARG A 22 -11.84 -5.83 2.37
CA ARG A 22 -13.30 -5.98 2.45
C ARG A 22 -13.79 -7.12 1.54
N LEU A 23 -13.28 -7.18 0.31
CA LEU A 23 -13.61 -8.28 -0.61
C LEU A 23 -13.17 -9.64 -0.04
N LEU A 24 -11.96 -9.73 0.51
CA LEU A 24 -11.48 -10.97 1.13
C LEU A 24 -12.37 -11.40 2.31
N MET A 25 -12.84 -10.46 3.13
CA MET A 25 -13.79 -10.75 4.20
C MET A 25 -15.10 -11.34 3.67
N GLU A 26 -15.65 -10.81 2.57
CA GLU A 26 -16.85 -11.35 1.93
C GLU A 26 -16.59 -12.73 1.29
N LEU A 27 -15.46 -12.90 0.60
CA LEU A 27 -15.08 -14.17 -0.01
C LEU A 27 -14.87 -15.28 1.02
N ASN A 28 -14.35 -14.94 2.21
CA ASN A 28 -14.18 -15.88 3.32
C ASN A 28 -15.51 -16.37 3.91
N LYS A 29 -16.64 -15.69 3.65
CA LYS A 29 -17.98 -16.19 4.02
C LYS A 29 -18.44 -17.34 3.12
N ILE A 30 -17.85 -17.48 1.93
CA ILE A 30 -18.19 -18.51 0.95
C ILE A 30 -17.31 -19.75 1.20
N PRO A 31 -17.86 -20.88 1.71
CA PRO A 31 -17.04 -21.99 2.24
C PRO A 31 -16.07 -22.61 1.23
N ASN A 32 -16.52 -22.78 -0.01
CA ASN A 32 -15.73 -23.30 -1.13
C ASN A 32 -14.58 -22.36 -1.51
N ILE A 33 -14.80 -21.04 -1.52
CA ILE A 33 -13.73 -20.06 -1.79
C ILE A 33 -12.73 -20.00 -0.64
N ARG A 34 -13.22 -19.96 0.61
CA ARG A 34 -12.36 -20.00 1.80
C ARG A 34 -11.45 -21.24 1.79
N THR A 35 -12.01 -22.40 1.47
CA THR A 35 -11.26 -23.67 1.39
C THR A 35 -10.22 -23.62 0.29
N PHE A 36 -10.58 -23.07 -0.88
CA PHE A 36 -9.65 -22.86 -1.99
C PHE A 36 -8.48 -21.93 -1.60
N LEU A 37 -8.74 -20.80 -0.96
CA LEU A 37 -7.71 -19.86 -0.52
C LEU A 37 -6.76 -20.48 0.51
N LEU A 38 -7.30 -21.22 1.49
CA LEU A 38 -6.48 -21.96 2.46
C LEU A 38 -5.64 -23.04 1.77
N HIS A 39 -6.19 -23.75 0.79
CA HIS A 39 -5.44 -24.74 0.03
C HIS A 39 -4.31 -24.10 -0.80
N CYS A 40 -4.55 -22.93 -1.42
CA CYS A 40 -3.51 -22.17 -2.10
C CYS A 40 -2.37 -21.76 -1.15
N MET A 41 -2.72 -21.33 0.07
CA MET A 41 -1.74 -21.01 1.11
C MET A 41 -0.89 -22.23 1.49
N LEU A 42 -1.52 -23.39 1.68
CA LEU A 42 -0.84 -24.66 1.99
C LEU A 42 0.10 -25.10 0.86
N LEU A 43 -0.37 -25.06 -0.40
CA LEU A 43 0.44 -25.39 -1.57
C LEU A 43 1.62 -24.42 -1.74
N GLY A 44 1.45 -23.15 -1.37
CA GLY A 44 2.52 -22.15 -1.29
C GLY A 44 3.51 -22.37 -0.14
N GLY A 45 3.43 -23.52 0.56
CA GLY A 45 4.33 -23.89 1.65
C GLY A 45 4.02 -23.20 2.98
N LYS A 46 2.83 -22.60 3.14
CA LYS A 46 2.40 -22.00 4.41
C LYS A 46 1.66 -23.03 5.26
N LYS A 47 1.80 -22.94 6.57
CA LYS A 47 1.03 -23.74 7.52
C LYS A 47 -0.24 -22.99 7.95
N SER A 48 -1.24 -23.72 8.41
CA SER A 48 -2.47 -23.13 8.97
C SER A 48 -2.24 -22.28 10.22
N THR A 49 -1.09 -22.47 10.88
CA THR A 49 -0.62 -21.67 12.03
C THR A 49 0.14 -20.41 11.63
N ASP A 50 0.46 -20.25 10.35
CA ASP A 50 1.17 -19.07 9.86
C ASP A 50 0.23 -17.86 9.76
N ILE A 51 0.81 -16.70 9.49
CA ILE A 51 0.08 -15.45 9.27
C ILE A 51 -1.05 -15.69 8.25
N PRO A 52 -2.28 -15.20 8.50
CA PRO A 52 -3.38 -15.38 7.55
C PRO A 52 -3.15 -14.54 6.28
N LEU A 53 -3.89 -14.82 5.21
CA LEU A 53 -3.68 -14.18 3.89
C LEU A 53 -3.73 -12.65 3.97
N GLU A 54 -4.63 -12.11 4.79
CA GLU A 54 -4.77 -10.69 5.11
C GLU A 54 -3.44 -10.07 5.57
N GLY A 55 -2.70 -10.79 6.41
CA GLY A 55 -1.40 -10.33 6.92
C GLY A 55 -0.34 -10.30 5.82
N TYR A 56 -0.36 -11.25 4.88
CA TYR A 56 0.52 -11.21 3.71
C TYR A 56 0.21 -10.03 2.79
N LEU A 57 -1.09 -9.73 2.58
CA LEU A 57 -1.53 -8.57 1.81
C LEU A 57 -1.16 -7.23 2.48
N LEU A 58 -0.96 -7.22 3.80
CA LEU A 58 -0.51 -6.02 4.52
C LEU A 58 1.01 -5.79 4.40
N THR A 59 1.79 -6.83 4.07
CA THR A 59 3.26 -6.74 4.08
C THR A 59 3.86 -5.67 3.16
N PRO A 60 3.35 -5.38 1.96
CA PRO A 60 3.92 -4.31 1.11
C PRO A 60 3.77 -2.93 1.74
N ILE A 61 2.62 -2.67 2.38
CA ILE A 61 2.34 -1.41 3.10
C ILE A 61 3.29 -1.27 4.29
N GLN A 62 3.49 -2.35 5.05
CA GLN A 62 4.45 -2.33 6.16
C GLN A 62 5.89 -2.14 5.66
N ARG A 63 6.24 -2.79 4.55
CA ARG A 63 7.61 -2.78 4.01
C ARG A 63 8.00 -1.39 3.53
N ILE A 64 7.11 -0.71 2.80
CA ILE A 64 7.42 0.63 2.28
C ILE A 64 7.65 1.62 3.43
N CYS A 65 6.87 1.52 4.51
CA CYS A 65 7.00 2.33 5.72
C CYS A 65 8.27 2.01 6.54
N LYS A 66 8.87 0.83 6.38
CA LYS A 66 10.10 0.44 7.10
C LYS A 66 11.36 1.06 6.51
N TYR A 67 11.41 1.34 5.21
CA TYR A 67 12.64 1.87 4.59
C TYR A 67 13.15 3.17 5.20
N PRO A 68 12.30 4.20 5.47
CA PRO A 68 12.76 5.41 6.16
C PRO A 68 13.33 5.13 7.56
N LEU A 69 12.77 4.14 8.28
CA LEU A 69 13.24 3.78 9.63
C LEU A 69 14.62 3.11 9.58
N LEU A 70 14.80 2.18 8.65
CA LEU A 70 16.07 1.48 8.43
C LEU A 70 17.15 2.45 7.96
N LEU A 71 16.84 3.34 7.01
CA LEU A 71 17.77 4.36 6.52
C LEU A 71 18.12 5.40 7.59
N LYS A 72 17.16 5.75 8.47
CA LYS A 72 17.42 6.63 9.61
C LYS A 72 18.41 5.99 10.58
N GLU A 73 18.27 4.71 10.89
CA GLU A 73 19.22 4.02 11.77
C GLU A 73 20.57 3.82 11.08
N LEU A 74 20.59 3.49 9.78
CA LEU A 74 21.82 3.42 8.99
C LEU A 74 22.58 4.75 9.01
N LEU A 75 21.90 5.87 8.75
CA LEU A 75 22.51 7.21 8.75
C LEU A 75 23.13 7.57 10.11
N LYS A 76 22.51 7.16 11.23
CA LYS A 76 23.11 7.36 12.56
C LYS A 76 24.42 6.59 12.75
N ARG A 77 24.59 5.46 12.07
CA ARG A 77 25.78 4.61 12.13
C ARG A 77 26.81 4.94 11.04
N THR A 78 26.48 5.82 10.10
CA THR A 78 27.39 6.31 9.07
C THR A 78 28.01 7.65 9.50
N PRO A 79 29.33 7.74 9.75
CA PRO A 79 29.98 9.01 10.07
C PRO A 79 29.92 10.02 8.92
N LYS A 80 29.88 11.32 9.21
CA LYS A 80 29.85 12.39 8.17
C LYS A 80 31.02 12.37 7.19
N LYS A 81 32.16 11.82 7.59
CA LYS A 81 33.37 11.69 6.75
C LYS A 81 33.34 10.43 5.86
N HIS A 82 32.39 9.53 6.07
CA HIS A 82 32.27 8.30 5.31
C HIS A 82 31.71 8.60 3.91
N ALA A 83 32.24 7.92 2.89
CA ALA A 83 31.85 8.14 1.49
C ALA A 83 30.34 7.93 1.25
N ASP A 84 29.71 6.99 1.97
CA ASP A 84 28.27 6.73 1.84
C ASP A 84 27.36 7.73 2.55
N TYR A 85 27.87 8.62 3.41
CA TYR A 85 27.03 9.53 4.19
C TYR A 85 26.05 10.33 3.32
N PRO A 86 26.49 11.00 2.24
CA PRO A 86 25.58 11.77 1.39
C PRO A 86 24.53 10.89 0.70
N ALA A 87 24.92 9.70 0.25
CA ALA A 87 24.01 8.78 -0.43
C ALA A 87 22.94 8.21 0.51
N VAL A 88 23.30 7.89 1.75
CA VAL A 88 22.34 7.41 2.76
C VAL A 88 21.38 8.52 3.18
N GLU A 89 21.87 9.75 3.33
CA GLU A 89 21.04 10.91 3.64
C GLU A 89 20.04 11.19 2.50
N GLU A 90 20.49 11.19 1.25
CA GLU A 90 19.64 11.35 0.07
C GLU A 90 18.57 10.25 0.00
N ALA A 91 18.98 8.98 0.19
CA ALA A 91 18.05 7.85 0.19
C ALA A 91 16.99 7.97 1.29
N LEU A 92 17.36 8.44 2.48
CA LEU A 92 16.41 8.68 3.57
C LEU A 92 15.34 9.72 3.17
N GLN A 93 15.76 10.84 2.58
CA GLN A 93 14.81 11.86 2.12
C GLN A 93 13.93 11.34 0.98
N ALA A 94 14.50 10.60 0.04
CA ALA A 94 13.76 9.99 -1.06
C ALA A 94 12.67 9.04 -0.54
N MET A 95 12.99 8.15 0.40
CA MET A 95 12.00 7.21 0.93
C MET A 95 10.94 7.87 1.81
N LYS A 96 11.27 8.95 2.52
CA LYS A 96 10.26 9.77 3.20
C LYS A 96 9.28 10.40 2.20
N ALA A 97 9.80 10.95 1.10
CA ALA A 97 8.96 11.52 0.04
C ALA A 97 8.06 10.45 -0.61
N VAL A 98 8.57 9.23 -0.84
CA VAL A 98 7.78 8.10 -1.34
C VAL A 98 6.60 7.79 -0.40
N CYS A 99 6.86 7.62 0.91
CA CYS A 99 5.79 7.37 1.88
C CYS A 99 4.75 8.50 1.92
N SER A 100 5.20 9.76 1.87
CA SER A 100 4.30 10.91 1.83
C SER A 100 3.42 10.92 0.58
N ASN A 101 4.00 10.64 -0.59
CA ASN A 101 3.27 10.60 -1.86
C ASN A 101 2.21 9.50 -1.87
N ILE A 102 2.53 8.31 -1.36
CA ILE A 102 1.58 7.20 -1.24
C ILE A 102 0.42 7.59 -0.33
N ASN A 103 0.73 8.21 0.82
CA ASN A 103 -0.30 8.65 1.76
C ASN A 103 -1.23 9.69 1.14
N GLU A 104 -0.70 10.67 0.41
CA GLU A 104 -1.51 11.68 -0.26
C GLU A 104 -2.31 11.11 -1.44
N THR A 105 -1.76 10.14 -2.18
CA THR A 105 -2.50 9.43 -3.24
C THR A 105 -3.70 8.68 -2.65
N LYS A 106 -3.51 7.95 -1.54
CA LYS A 106 -4.59 7.28 -0.82
C LYS A 106 -5.66 8.28 -0.37
N ARG A 107 -5.25 9.40 0.24
CA ARG A 107 -6.16 10.48 0.68
C ARG A 107 -6.97 11.06 -0.47
N GLN A 108 -6.36 11.26 -1.64
CA GLN A 108 -7.06 11.76 -2.83
C GLN A 108 -8.08 10.75 -3.36
N MET A 109 -7.72 9.47 -3.42
CA MET A 109 -8.67 8.42 -3.82
C MET A 109 -9.85 8.32 -2.85
N GLU A 110 -9.62 8.34 -1.53
CA GLU A 110 -10.69 8.32 -0.53
C GLU A 110 -11.68 9.48 -0.71
N LYS A 111 -11.18 10.68 -1.07
CA LYS A 111 -12.04 11.83 -1.37
C LYS A 111 -12.87 11.63 -2.64
N LEU A 112 -12.26 11.08 -3.70
CA LEU A 112 -12.97 10.80 -4.95
C LEU A 112 -14.05 9.74 -4.73
N GLU A 113 -13.73 8.67 -4.01
CA GLU A 113 -14.70 7.61 -3.66
C GLU A 113 -15.86 8.15 -2.83
N ALA A 114 -15.61 9.08 -1.91
CA ALA A 114 -16.68 9.73 -1.15
C ALA A 114 -17.59 10.58 -2.03
N LEU A 115 -17.05 11.27 -3.04
CA LEU A 115 -17.84 12.03 -4.01
C LEU A 115 -18.67 11.11 -4.92
N GLU A 116 -18.08 10.02 -5.40
CA GLU A 116 -18.79 9.01 -6.20
C GLU A 116 -19.94 8.37 -5.40
N GLN A 117 -19.68 8.03 -4.13
CA GLN A 117 -20.72 7.54 -3.23
C GLN A 117 -21.81 8.59 -3.02
N LEU A 118 -21.49 9.86 -2.83
CA LEU A 118 -22.50 10.90 -2.70
C LEU A 118 -23.36 10.99 -3.97
N GLN A 119 -22.72 11.00 -5.14
CA GLN A 119 -23.40 11.07 -6.43
C GLN A 119 -24.35 9.88 -6.64
N SER A 120 -23.96 8.66 -6.25
CA SER A 120 -24.81 7.47 -6.43
C SER A 120 -26.12 7.50 -5.63
N HIS A 121 -26.23 8.37 -4.62
CA HIS A 121 -27.45 8.57 -3.82
C HIS A 121 -28.34 9.70 -4.35
N ILE A 122 -27.96 10.38 -5.43
CA ILE A 122 -28.74 11.47 -6.03
C ILE A 122 -29.46 10.94 -7.28
N GLU A 123 -30.78 10.83 -7.22
CA GLU A 123 -31.62 10.52 -8.37
C GLU A 123 -31.71 11.72 -9.32
N GLY A 124 -31.61 11.49 -10.64
CA GLY A 124 -31.77 12.54 -11.66
C GLY A 124 -30.57 13.46 -11.85
N TRP A 125 -29.35 13.01 -11.56
CA TRP A 125 -28.13 13.81 -11.75
C TRP A 125 -27.90 14.22 -13.21
N GLU A 126 -28.18 15.47 -13.55
CA GLU A 126 -27.90 16.05 -14.87
C GLU A 126 -26.45 16.54 -14.96
N VAL A 127 -25.64 15.88 -15.81
CA VAL A 127 -24.30 16.36 -16.14
C VAL A 127 -24.45 17.54 -17.10
N ARG A 128 -24.25 18.78 -16.63
CA ARG A 128 -24.12 19.93 -17.52
C ARG A 128 -22.86 19.75 -18.36
N THR A 129 -23.01 19.29 -19.59
CA THR A 129 -21.95 19.35 -20.60
C THR A 129 -21.81 20.82 -21.00
N SER A 130 -20.68 21.43 -20.63
CA SER A 130 -20.30 22.76 -21.13
C SER A 130 -20.20 22.69 -22.66
N GLY A 131 -21.07 23.44 -23.34
CA GLY A 131 -20.97 23.71 -24.78
C GLY A 131 -19.91 24.75 -25.10
#